data_AF-A0AA37MHK5-F1
#
_entry.id   AF-A0AA37MHK5-F1
#
_cell.length_a   1.000
_cell.length_b   1.000
_cell.length_c   1.000
_cell.angle_alpha   90.00
_cell.angle_beta   90.00
_cell.angle_gamma   90.00
#
_symmetry.space_group_name_H-M   'P 1'
#
loop_
_entity.id
_entity.type
_entity.pdbx_description
1 polymer ?
#
loop_
_entity_poly.entity_id
_entity_poly.type
_entity_poly.pdbx_seq_one_letter_code
_entity_poly.pdbx_strand_id
1 'polypeptide(L)' 'MRLRVERQLGYKSLKYLASIEAVERVDGIGQGRGSMVGELGFSWYAGI' A
#
# COMPACT_ATOMS: atom_id res chain seq x y z
N MET A 1 -6.67 13.34 -8.59
CA MET A 1 -5.69 12.36 -9.11
C MET A 1 -5.93 10.99 -8.47
N ARG A 2 -5.80 9.90 -9.23
CA ARG A 2 -5.99 8.51 -8.74
C ARG A 2 -4.76 7.69 -9.12
N LEU A 3 -4.18 7.00 -8.13
CA LEU A 3 -3.17 5.98 -8.38
C LEU A 3 -3.89 4.66 -8.68
N ARG A 4 -3.53 4.02 -9.80
CA ARG A 4 -4.04 2.71 -10.17
C ARG A 4 -2.90 1.71 -10.13
N VAL A 5 -3.04 0.68 -9.31
CA VAL A 5 -2.18 -0.49 -9.34
C VAL A 5 -2.96 -1.60 -10.01
N GLU A 6 -2.57 -1.94 -11.24
CA GLU A 6 -3.28 -2.95 -12.02
C GLU A 6 -3.09 -4.35 -11.41
N ARG A 7 -4.11 -5.21 -11.56
CA ARG A 7 -4.14 -6.58 -11.00
C ARG A 7 -4.12 -6.67 -9.46
N GLN A 8 -4.41 -5.57 -8.76
CA GLN A 8 -4.51 -5.51 -7.30
C GLN A 8 -5.95 -5.20 -6.83
N LEU A 9 -6.28 -5.63 -5.60
CA LEU A 9 -7.58 -5.36 -4.95
C LEU A 9 -7.88 -3.86 -4.90
N GLY A 10 -9.17 -3.51 -5.05
CA GLY A 10 -9.60 -2.12 -5.25
C GLY A 10 -9.16 -1.12 -4.17
N TYR A 11 -8.98 -1.57 -2.91
CA TYR A 11 -8.49 -0.72 -1.82
C TYR A 11 -7.03 -0.25 -2.02
N LYS A 12 -6.25 -0.96 -2.84
CA LYS A 12 -4.87 -0.59 -3.17
C LYS A 12 -4.80 0.52 -4.23
N SER A 13 -5.93 0.84 -4.87
CA SER A 13 -6.02 1.99 -5.78
C SER A 13 -6.43 3.24 -5.00
N LEU A 14 -5.44 4.08 -4.67
CA LEU A 14 -5.63 5.28 -3.85
C LEU A 14 -6.37 6.37 -4.63
N LYS A 15 -7.45 6.88 -4.03
CA LYS A 15 -8.15 8.08 -4.47
C LYS A 15 -7.61 9.27 -3.68
N TYR A 16 -7.52 10.43 -4.32
CA TYR A 16 -7.08 11.69 -3.69
C TYR A 16 -5.64 11.61 -3.15
N LEU A 17 -4.72 11.14 -3.99
CA LEU A 17 -3.30 11.06 -3.63
C LEU A 17 -2.72 12.46 -3.41
N ALA A 18 -2.19 12.70 -2.21
CA ALA A 18 -1.56 13.97 -1.82
C ALA A 18 -0.05 13.98 -2.14
N SER A 19 0.65 12.87 -1.89
CA SER A 19 2.09 12.73 -2.15
C SER A 19 2.46 11.26 -2.37
N ILE A 20 3.61 11.03 -3.00
CA ILE A 20 4.27 9.73 -3.10
C ILE A 20 5.69 9.92 -2.59
N GLU A 21 6.10 9.10 -1.63
CA GLU A 21 7.47 9.06 -1.11
C GLU A 21 8.05 7.66 -1.38
N ALA A 22 9.24 7.63 -1.99
CA ALA A 22 9.96 6.39 -2.23
C ALA A 22 11.02 6.22 -1.14
N VAL A 23 10.91 5.16 -0.35
CA VAL A 23 11.81 4.85 0.76
C VAL A 23 12.47 3.48 0.56
N GLU A 24 13.66 3.30 1.14
CA GLU A 24 14.38 2.01 1.08
C GLU A 24 13.68 0.94 1.92
N ARG A 25 13.16 1.32 3.10
CA ARG A 25 12.46 0.42 4.02
C ARG A 25 11.20 1.07 4.55
N VAL A 26 10.13 0.28 4.64
CA VAL A 26 8.83 0.73 5.18
C VAL A 26 8.74 0.58 6.70
N ASP A 27 9.73 -0.03 7.35
CA ASP A 27 9.75 -0.36 8.79
C ASP A 27 9.46 0.84 9.71
N GLY A 28 9.88 2.05 9.30
CA GLY A 28 9.65 3.30 10.02
C GLY A 28 8.34 4.02 9.65
N ILE A 29 7.56 3.51 8.70
CA ILE A 29 6.32 4.11 8.22
C ILE A 29 5.12 3.33 8.77
N GLY A 30 4.35 3.97 9.64
CA GLY A 30 3.22 3.35 10.29
C GLY A 30 3.66 2.17 11.17
N GLN A 31 3.20 0.96 10.84
CA GLN A 31 3.56 -0.26 11.57
C GLN A 31 4.65 -1.08 10.89
N GLY A 32 5.33 -0.54 9.88
CA GLY A 32 6.38 -1.27 9.18
C GLY A 32 5.91 -2.35 8.20
N ARG A 33 4.60 -2.51 8.01
CA ARG A 33 4.02 -3.60 7.20
C ARG A 33 3.77 -3.25 5.74
N GLY A 34 4.02 -2.00 5.33
CA GLY A 34 3.84 -1.52 3.95
C GLY A 34 2.39 -1.57 3.42
N SER A 35 1.41 -1.97 4.24
CA SER A 35 0.00 -2.06 3.88
C SER A 35 -0.87 -1.77 5.09
N MET A 36 -1.98 -1.07 4.86
CA MET A 36 -2.99 -0.77 5.87
C MET A 36 -3.68 -2.02 6.44
N VAL A 37 -3.70 -3.12 5.69
CA VAL A 37 -4.30 -4.41 6.09
C VAL A 37 -3.25 -5.50 6.34
N GLY A 38 -1.97 -5.13 6.44
CA GLY A 38 -0.91 -6.09 6.77
C GLY A 38 -1.11 -6.75 8.15
N GLU A 39 -1.79 -6.07 9.09
CA GLU A 39 -2.18 -6.66 10.39
C GLU A 39 -3.15 -7.83 10.25
N LEU A 40 -4.01 -7.77 9.24
CA LEU A 40 -5.03 -8.77 8.96
C LEU A 40 -4.45 -9.95 8.16
N GLY A 41 -3.12 -9.99 7.94
CA GLY A 41 -2.42 -11.06 7.22
C GLY A 41 -2.43 -10.90 5.70
N PHE A 42 -2.98 -9.79 5.17
CA PHE A 42 -3.10 -9.54 3.74
C PHE A 42 -1.80 -8.99 3.17
N SER A 43 -1.29 -9.61 2.10
CA SER A 43 -0.06 -9.16 1.45
C SER A 43 -0.24 -7.82 0.71
N TRP A 44 0.75 -6.93 0.85
CA TRP A 44 0.86 -5.67 0.10
C TRP A 44 0.95 -5.88 -1.41
N TYR A 45 1.64 -6.93 -1.87
CA TYR A 45 1.86 -7.20 -3.30
C TYR A 45 1.84 -8.71 -3.56
N ALA A 46 1.15 -9.12 -4.64
CA ALA A 46 1.07 -10.50 -5.11
C ALA A 46 0.47 -11.58 -4.16
N GLY A 47 -0.34 -11.22 -3.16
CA GLY A 47 -0.98 -12.21 -2.27
C GLY A 47 -2.43 -11.88 -1.92
N ILE A 48 -3.17 -12.93 -1.50
CA ILE A 48 -4.55 -12.87 -1.01
C ILE A 48 -4.64 -12.13 0.31
#